data_AF-A0A026W3M9-F1
#
_entry.id   AF-A0A026W3M9-F1
#
_cell.length_a   1.000
_cell.length_b   1.000
_cell.length_c   1.000
_cell.angle_alpha   90.00
_cell.angle_beta   90.00
_cell.angle_gamma   90.00
#
_symmetry.space_group_name_H-M   'P 1'
#
loop_
_entity.id
_entity.type
_entity.pdbx_description
1 polymer ?
#
loop_
_entity_poly.entity_id
_entity_poly.type
_entity_poly.pdbx_seq_one_letter_code
_entity_poly.pdbx_strand_id
1 'polypeptide(L)' 'MTFPDLKCPLRTDASFKNKTQPEHHRITTILENANIGMVSQLPLDYMHLVCLGVREQAHGA' A
#
# COMPACT_ATOMS: atom_id res chain seq x y z
N MET A 1 -16.71 5.49 2.95
CA MET A 1 -15.38 6.08 3.16
C MET A 1 -14.93 6.60 1.82
N THR A 2 -14.94 7.91 1.63
CA THR A 2 -14.46 8.54 0.39
C THR A 2 -12.98 8.86 0.56
N PHE A 3 -12.14 8.49 -0.41
CA PHE A 3 -10.74 8.88 -0.48
C PHE A 3 -10.64 10.10 -1.41
N PRO A 4 -10.70 11.34 -0.88
CA PRO A 4 -10.78 12.54 -1.72
C PRO A 4 -9.47 12.81 -2.50
N ASP A 5 -8.35 12.30 -1.99
CA ASP A 5 -7.04 12.46 -2.63
C ASP A 5 -6.65 11.21 -3.42
N LEU A 6 -6.84 11.27 -4.73
CA LEU A 6 -6.40 10.25 -5.69
C LEU A 6 -4.88 10.36 -5.98
N LYS A 7 -4.23 11.46 -5.58
CA LYS A 7 -2.77 11.65 -5.72
C LYS A 7 -2.06 11.13 -4.47
N CYS A 8 -1.79 9.84 -4.46
CA CYS A 8 -0.95 9.18 -3.46
C CYS A 8 0.35 8.70 -4.12
N PRO A 9 1.53 8.89 -3.49
CA PRO A 9 2.75 8.28 -3.99
C PRO A 9 2.67 6.75 -3.94
N LEU A 10 3.20 6.09 -4.96
CA LEU A 10 3.26 4.63 -5.00
C LEU A 10 4.14 4.11 -3.84
N ARG A 11 3.63 3.12 -3.11
CA ARG A 11 4.40 2.47 -2.04
C ARG A 11 5.43 1.51 -2.65
N THR A 12 6.63 1.48 -2.09
CA THR A 12 7.71 0.57 -2.49
C THR A 12 8.29 -0.11 -1.26
N ASP A 13 9.00 -1.22 -1.43
CA ASP A 13 9.68 -1.88 -0.31
C ASP A 13 10.62 -0.93 0.43
N ALA A 14 11.33 -0.07 -0.31
CA ALA A 14 12.22 0.95 0.25
C ALA A 14 11.45 2.01 1.03
N SER A 15 10.33 2.52 0.48
CA SER A 15 9.54 3.55 1.16
C SER A 15 8.87 3.04 2.43
N PHE A 16 8.47 1.75 2.45
CA PHE A 16 7.97 1.05 3.63
C PHE A 16 9.08 0.84 4.67
N LYS A 17 10.25 0.32 4.27
CA LYS A 17 11.40 0.08 5.16
C LYS A 17 11.89 1.37 5.81
N ASN A 18 11.91 2.47 5.06
CA ASN A 18 12.32 3.78 5.55
C ASN A 18 11.19 4.51 6.30
N LYS A 19 10.01 3.90 6.45
CA LYS A 19 8.84 4.46 7.16
C LYS A 19 8.51 5.90 6.75
N THR A 20 8.58 6.15 5.44
CA THR A 20 8.40 7.50 4.84
C THR A 20 7.01 8.11 5.05
N GLN A 21 6.05 7.32 5.53
CA GLN A 21 4.67 7.72 5.84
C GLN A 21 4.34 7.41 7.31
N PRO A 22 4.91 8.18 8.26
CA PRO A 22 4.84 7.87 9.70
C PRO A 22 3.41 7.72 10.23
N GLU A 23 2.45 8.41 9.63
CA GLU A 23 1.01 8.31 9.93
C GLU A 23 0.44 6.89 9.73
N HIS A 24 1.06 6.10 8.86
CA HIS A 24 0.66 4.73 8.55
C HIS A 24 1.56 3.67 9.22
N HIS A 25 2.63 4.06 9.90
CA HIS A 25 3.59 3.16 10.55
C HIS A 25 3.47 3.22 12.07
N ARG A 26 2.37 2.69 12.61
CA ARG A 26 2.06 2.75 14.05
C ARG A 26 2.84 1.75 14.90
N ILE A 27 3.19 0.60 14.31
CA ILE A 27 3.84 -0.53 14.97
C ILE A 27 4.83 -1.17 13.99
N THR A 28 5.96 -1.66 14.49
CA THR A 28 6.89 -2.50 13.72
C THR A 28 6.45 -3.95 13.83
N THR A 29 6.26 -4.62 12.70
CA THR A 29 5.82 -6.03 12.67
C THR A 29 7.03 -6.98 12.61
N ILE A 30 6.89 -8.18 13.17
CA ILE A 30 7.93 -9.23 13.08
C ILE A 30 8.23 -9.64 11.63
N LEU A 31 7.32 -9.38 10.70
CA LEU A 31 7.50 -9.65 9.27
C LEU A 31 8.57 -8.75 8.65
N GLU A 32 8.84 -7.57 9.22
CA GLU A 32 9.94 -6.71 8.77
C GLU A 32 11.30 -7.41 8.97
N ASN A 33 11.40 -8.37 9.89
CA ASN A 33 12.62 -9.14 10.13
C ASN A 33 12.79 -10.32 9.16
N ALA A 34 11.75 -10.69 8.40
CA ALA A 34 11.78 -11.84 7.51
C ALA A 34 12.56 -11.58 6.20
N ASN A 35 13.13 -10.38 6.03
CA ASN A 35 13.87 -9.95 4.82
C ASN A 35 13.08 -10.18 3.52
N ILE A 36 11.75 -10.04 3.58
CA ILE A 36 10.83 -10.07 2.46
C ILE A 36 10.42 -8.65 2.06
N GLY A 37 10.06 -8.47 0.79
CA GLY A 37 9.49 -7.22 0.30
C GLY A 37 8.09 -6.99 0.87
N MET A 38 7.95 -6.09 1.84
CA MET A 38 6.67 -5.81 2.51
C MET A 38 5.60 -5.26 1.56
N VAL A 39 5.99 -4.71 0.41
CA VAL A 39 5.06 -4.20 -0.61
C VAL A 39 5.00 -5.13 -1.82
N SER A 40 6.14 -5.66 -2.27
CA SER A 40 6.20 -6.48 -3.50
C SER A 40 5.84 -7.95 -3.31
N GLN A 41 6.01 -8.50 -2.10
CA GLN A 41 5.89 -9.94 -1.84
C GLN A 41 4.75 -10.31 -0.89
N LEU A 42 4.14 -9.32 -0.21
CA LEU A 42 2.93 -9.57 0.55
C LEU A 42 1.72 -9.41 -0.37
N PRO A 43 0.92 -10.47 -0.59
CA PRO A 43 -0.26 -10.38 -1.42
C PRO A 43 -1.23 -9.37 -0.78
N LEU A 44 -1.60 -8.37 -1.55
CA LEU A 44 -2.69 -7.47 -1.19
C LEU A 44 -3.97 -8.26 -1.36
N ASP A 45 -4.58 -8.65 -0.24
CA ASP A 45 -5.79 -9.47 -0.26
C ASP A 45 -6.89 -8.77 -1.07
N TYR A 46 -7.57 -9.53 -1.93
CA TYR A 46 -8.56 -9.02 -2.89
C TYR A 46 -9.68 -8.20 -2.22
N MET A 47 -9.97 -8.52 -0.95
CA MET A 47 -10.90 -7.78 -0.10
C MET A 47 -10.46 -6.32 0.18
N HIS A 48 -9.16 -6.05 0.23
CA HIS A 48 -8.61 -4.70 0.49
C HIS A 48 -8.58 -3.82 -0.76
N LEU A 49 -8.49 -4.41 -1.96
CA LEU A 49 -8.36 -3.68 -3.22
C LEU A 49 -9.68 -3.56 -3.99
N VAL A 50 -10.49 -4.62 -4.05
CA VAL A 50 -11.69 -4.66 -4.91
C VAL A 50 -12.98 -4.45 -4.12
N CYS A 51 -13.12 -5.01 -2.92
CA CYS A 51 -14.32 -4.79 -2.10
C CYS A 51 -14.41 -3.37 -1.51
N LEU A 52 -13.33 -2.58 -1.58
CA LEU A 52 -13.28 -1.16 -1.19
C LEU A 52 -13.22 -0.18 -2.39
N GLY A 53 -13.32 -0.66 -3.63
CA GLY A 53 -13.64 0.18 -4.79
C GLY A 53 -12.49 1.00 -5.39
N VAL A 54 -11.24 0.55 -5.34
CA VAL A 54 -10.16 1.19 -6.12
C VAL A 54 -10.14 0.59 -7.52
N ARG A 55 -10.96 1.13 -8.42
CA ARG A 55 -10.84 0.88 -9.86
C ARG A 55 -9.99 2.02 -10.44
N GLU A 56 -8.87 1.68 -11.06
CA GLU A 56 -8.15 2.60 -11.95
C GLU A 56 -9.09 2.97 -13.12
N GLN A 57 -9.34 4.26 -13.35
CA GLN A 57 -9.98 4.71 -14.59
C GLN A 57 -8.95 4.59 -15.71
N ALA A 58 -9.12 3.58 -16.55
CA ALA A 58 -8.45 3.53 -17.84
C ALA A 58 -8.89 4.77 -18.66
N HIS A 59 -7.96 5.67 -18.95
CA HIS A 59 -8.16 6.69 -19.97
C HIS A 59 -8.30 5.98 -21.33
N GLY A 60 -9.55 5.76 -21.74
CA GLY A 60 -9.91 5.27 -23.06
C GLY A 60 -10.52 6.39 -23.89
N ALA A 61 -9.86 6.63 -25.03
CA ALA A 61 -10.30 7.36 -26.24
C ALA A 61 -10.53 8.88 -26.14
#